data_AF-A0A0U3H7X6-F1
#
_entry.id   AF-A0A0U3H7X6-F1
#
_cell.length_a   1.000
_cell.length_b   1.000
_cell.length_c   1.000
_cell.angle_alpha   90.00
_cell.angle_beta   90.00
_cell.angle_gamma   90.00
#
_symmetry.space_group_name_H-M   'P 1'
#
loop_
_entity.id
_entity.type
_entity.pdbx_description
1 polymer ?
#
loop_
_entity_poly.entity_id
_entity_poly.type
_entity_poly.pdbx_seq_one_letter_code
_entity_poly.pdbx_strand_id
1 'polypeptide(L)'
;MDGRKLIKDPLKDDISLLVELGGKMVVITGCGHSGILNIVRHSMKLMNKPIFALMGGFHLNKAKRDILKDAVEGVKAPGIEKIYPGHCTWFDGVCAFVNTFGDKVEPLHVGKEVKFVP
;
A
#
# COMPACT_ATOMS: atom_id res chain seq x y z
N MET A 1 7.67 -4.34 -25.39
CA MET A 1 7.18 -4.42 -26.79
C MET A 1 7.70 -5.70 -27.39
N ASP A 2 6.91 -6.36 -28.23
CA ASP A 2 7.38 -7.48 -29.06
C ASP A 2 7.37 -7.03 -30.51
N GLY A 3 8.56 -6.71 -31.05
CA GLY A 3 8.70 -5.91 -32.26
C GLY A 3 7.99 -4.57 -32.15
N ARG A 4 6.94 -4.35 -32.97
CA ARG A 4 6.09 -3.15 -32.96
C ARG A 4 4.78 -3.32 -32.18
N LYS A 5 4.51 -4.50 -31.61
CA LYS A 5 3.28 -4.77 -30.88
C LYS A 5 3.45 -4.38 -29.41
N LEU A 6 2.50 -3.61 -28.89
CA LEU A 6 2.37 -3.39 -27.46
C LEU A 6 1.91 -4.70 -26.81
N ILE A 7 2.68 -5.17 -25.83
CA ILE A 7 2.37 -6.34 -25.02
C ILE A 7 2.19 -5.89 -23.57
N LYS A 8 1.36 -6.60 -22.81
CA LYS A 8 1.16 -6.31 -21.40
C LYS A 8 2.42 -6.65 -20.62
N ASP A 9 2.88 -5.70 -19.82
CA ASP A 9 3.97 -5.94 -18.87
C ASP A 9 3.43 -6.70 -17.65
N PRO A 10 3.97 -7.88 -17.31
CA PRO A 10 3.57 -8.61 -16.12
C PRO A 10 4.14 -8.01 -14.82
N LEU A 11 5.10 -7.07 -14.87
CA LEU A 11 5.68 -6.35 -13.72
C LEU A 11 6.18 -7.32 -12.62
N LYS A 12 6.92 -8.35 -13.01
CA LYS A 12 7.44 -9.38 -12.10
C LYS A 12 8.50 -8.87 -11.11
N ASP A 13 9.00 -7.67 -11.37
CA ASP A 13 9.98 -6.93 -10.60
C ASP A 13 9.36 -6.00 -9.55
N ASP A 14 8.04 -5.97 -9.41
CA ASP A 14 7.38 -5.25 -8.32
C ASP A 14 7.72 -5.89 -6.96
N ILE A 15 8.41 -5.12 -6.12
CA ILE A 15 8.97 -5.59 -4.84
C ILE A 15 8.43 -4.71 -3.71
N SER A 16 8.18 -5.33 -2.55
CA SER A 16 7.88 -4.64 -1.29
C SER A 16 8.86 -5.09 -0.21
N LEU A 17 9.23 -4.18 0.68
CA LEU A 17 10.09 -4.44 1.83
C LEU A 17 9.23 -4.69 3.07
N LEU A 18 9.52 -5.78 3.79
CA LEU A 18 8.88 -6.12 5.05
C LEU A 18 9.89 -5.93 6.19
N VAL A 19 9.55 -5.10 7.17
CA VAL A 19 10.37 -4.85 8.36
C VAL A 19 9.66 -5.42 9.57
N GLU A 20 10.28 -6.37 10.26
CA GLU A 20 9.73 -6.91 11.51
C GLU A 20 9.97 -5.95 12.67
N LEU A 21 8.92 -5.71 13.47
CA LEU A 21 8.95 -4.88 14.67
C LEU A 21 8.10 -5.52 15.77
N GLY A 22 8.74 -6.04 16.83
CA GLY A 22 8.05 -6.46 18.05
C GLY A 22 6.90 -7.47 17.84
N GLY A 23 7.06 -8.44 16.94
CA GLY A 23 6.02 -9.42 16.61
C GLY A 23 4.97 -8.97 15.60
N LYS A 24 5.03 -7.71 15.15
CA LYS A 24 4.27 -7.17 14.01
C LYS A 24 5.22 -6.86 12.84
N MET A 25 4.70 -6.36 11.74
CA MET A 25 5.52 -5.91 10.61
C MET A 25 5.07 -4.58 10.02
N VAL A 26 6.01 -3.89 9.39
CA VAL A 26 5.79 -2.74 8.52
C VAL A 26 5.98 -3.18 7.08
N VAL A 27 5.01 -2.85 6.23
CA VAL A 27 5.03 -3.14 4.80
C VAL A 27 5.30 -1.85 4.05
N ILE A 28 6.42 -1.80 3.32
CA ILE A 28 6.84 -0.66 2.50
C ILE A 28 6.77 -1.07 1.03
N THR A 29 5.97 -0.36 0.25
CA THR A 29 5.83 -0.60 -1.19
C THR A 29 6.33 0.60 -2.00
N GLY A 30 6.86 0.33 -3.20
CA GLY A 30 7.22 1.39 -4.16
C GLY A 30 5.97 2.07 -4.72
N CYS A 31 5.47 1.57 -5.86
CA CYS A 31 4.18 2.00 -6.41
C CYS A 31 3.06 0.95 -6.26
N GLY A 32 3.38 -0.32 -6.01
CA GLY A 32 2.40 -1.34 -5.66
C GLY A 32 1.55 -1.84 -6.84
N HIS A 33 2.18 -2.07 -7.99
CA HIS A 33 1.52 -2.51 -9.23
C HIS A 33 0.85 -3.89 -9.12
N SER A 34 1.34 -4.74 -8.23
CA SER A 34 0.74 -6.04 -7.89
C SER A 34 -0.62 -5.89 -7.20
N GLY A 35 -1.00 -4.68 -6.81
CA GLY A 35 -2.24 -4.35 -6.12
C GLY A 35 -2.07 -4.41 -4.60
N ILE A 36 -2.49 -3.34 -3.92
CA ILE A 36 -2.23 -3.17 -2.49
C ILE A 36 -2.83 -4.30 -1.62
N LEU A 37 -4.01 -4.82 -1.98
CA LEU A 37 -4.62 -5.95 -1.28
C LEU A 37 -3.84 -7.25 -1.45
N ASN A 38 -3.21 -7.46 -2.61
CA ASN A 38 -2.39 -8.64 -2.85
C ASN A 38 -1.09 -8.54 -2.05
N ILE A 39 -0.46 -7.36 -2.02
CA ILE A 39 0.74 -7.09 -1.22
C ILE A 39 0.46 -7.35 0.26
N VAL A 40 -0.65 -6.81 0.79
CA VAL A 40 -1.09 -7.02 2.18
C VAL A 40 -1.28 -8.51 2.50
N ARG A 41 -2.07 -9.22 1.68
CA ARG A 41 -2.35 -10.65 1.89
C ARG A 41 -1.09 -11.50 1.78
N HIS A 42 -0.24 -11.22 0.80
CA HIS A 42 1.01 -11.94 0.60
C HIS A 42 1.97 -11.73 1.77
N SER A 43 2.09 -10.49 2.26
CA SER A 43 2.93 -10.16 3.41
C SER A 43 2.50 -10.90 4.68
N MET A 44 1.20 -10.90 4.97
CA MET A 44 0.62 -11.64 6.12
C MET A 44 0.88 -13.14 6.01
N LYS A 45 0.70 -13.71 4.83
CA LYS A 45 0.98 -15.13 4.58
C LYS A 45 2.47 -15.46 4.74
N LEU A 46 3.35 -14.59 4.25
CA LEU A 46 4.79 -14.84 4.23
C LEU A 46 5.42 -14.73 5.63
N MET A 47 5.06 -13.69 6.39
CA MET A 47 5.64 -13.44 7.71
C MET A 47 4.86 -14.11 8.85
N ASN A 48 3.60 -14.51 8.60
CA ASN A 48 2.66 -14.98 9.61
C ASN A 48 2.53 -14.01 10.80
N LYS A 49 2.48 -12.71 10.52
CA LYS A 49 2.44 -11.60 11.49
C LYS A 49 1.41 -10.55 11.09
N PRO A 50 0.80 -9.83 12.06
CA PRO A 50 -0.07 -8.70 11.76
C PRO A 50 0.73 -7.52 11.19
N ILE A 51 0.08 -6.73 10.33
CA ILE A 51 0.66 -5.51 9.79
C ILE A 51 0.39 -4.37 10.76
N PHE A 52 1.45 -3.81 11.33
CA PHE A 52 1.39 -2.60 12.14
C PHE A 52 1.22 -1.37 11.25
N ALA A 53 2.08 -1.22 10.23
CA ALA A 53 2.00 -0.10 9.31
C ALA A 53 2.11 -0.51 7.83
N LEU A 54 1.36 0.19 6.97
CA LEU A 54 1.41 0.05 5.52
C LEU A 54 1.78 1.40 4.89
N MET A 55 2.86 1.45 4.12
CA MET A 55 3.38 2.72 3.59
C MET A 55 3.93 2.64 2.18
N GLY A 56 3.80 3.73 1.42
CA GLY A 56 4.31 3.85 0.05
C GLY A 56 3.24 4.25 -0.97
N GLY A 57 3.48 3.93 -2.23
CA GLY A 57 2.51 4.09 -3.32
C GLY A 57 1.61 2.86 -3.47
N PHE A 58 0.31 3.08 -3.66
CA PHE A 58 -0.70 2.01 -3.75
C PHE A 58 -1.28 1.86 -5.17
N HIS A 59 -0.75 2.61 -6.13
CA HIS A 59 -1.18 2.66 -7.54
C HIS A 59 -2.68 2.94 -7.74
N LEU A 60 -3.24 3.86 -6.97
CA LEU A 60 -4.68 4.18 -7.03
C LEU A 60 -5.01 5.50 -7.74
N ASN A 61 -4.00 6.21 -8.25
CA ASN A 61 -4.26 7.41 -9.05
C ASN A 61 -5.11 7.07 -10.28
N LYS A 62 -6.21 7.78 -10.47
CA LYS A 62 -7.20 7.57 -11.56
C LYS A 62 -7.80 6.16 -11.60
N ALA A 63 -7.74 5.41 -10.51
CA ALA A 63 -8.49 4.16 -10.41
C ALA A 63 -9.99 4.43 -10.56
N LYS A 64 -10.72 3.47 -11.15
CA LYS A 64 -12.19 3.54 -11.17
C LYS A 64 -12.71 3.60 -9.73
N ARG A 65 -13.81 4.32 -9.49
CA ARG A 65 -14.37 4.56 -8.14
C ARG A 65 -14.60 3.26 -7.36
N ASP A 66 -15.12 2.22 -8.03
CA ASP A 66 -15.36 0.92 -7.39
C ASP A 66 -14.05 0.24 -6.98
N ILE A 67 -13.01 0.30 -7.81
CA ILE A 67 -11.68 -0.25 -7.49
C ILE A 67 -11.06 0.48 -6.30
N LEU A 68 -11.16 1.82 -6.29
CA LEU A 68 -10.66 2.61 -5.17
C LEU A 68 -11.40 2.24 -3.87
N LYS A 69 -12.73 2.14 -3.93
CA LYS A 69 -13.56 1.73 -2.79
C LYS A 69 -13.17 0.34 -2.30
N ASP A 70 -13.07 -0.64 -3.19
CA ASP A 70 -12.72 -2.02 -2.84
C ASP A 70 -11.32 -2.13 -2.25
N ALA A 71 -10.36 -1.38 -2.79
CA ALA A 71 -8.99 -1.33 -2.26
C ALA A 71 -8.95 -0.74 -0.85
N VAL A 72 -9.62 0.39 -0.63
CA VAL A 72 -9.64 1.08 0.67
C VAL A 72 -10.39 0.25 1.72
N GLU A 73 -11.57 -0.29 1.39
CA GLU A 73 -12.35 -1.14 2.29
C GLU A 73 -11.64 -2.47 2.57
N GLY A 74 -10.98 -3.08 1.58
CA GLY A 74 -10.24 -4.32 1.75
C GLY A 74 -9.05 -4.20 2.70
N VAL A 75 -8.48 -3.00 2.85
CA VAL A 75 -7.41 -2.70 3.82
C VAL A 75 -7.94 -2.64 5.28
N LYS A 76 -9.26 -2.61 5.50
CA LYS A 76 -9.83 -2.67 6.87
C LYS A 76 -9.67 -4.03 7.52
N ALA A 77 -9.91 -5.11 6.76
CA ALA A 77 -9.99 -6.46 7.31
C ALA A 77 -8.74 -6.90 8.09
N PRO A 78 -7.50 -6.57 7.68
CA PRO A 78 -6.29 -6.88 8.44
C PRO A 78 -6.09 -6.10 9.75
N GLY A 79 -6.90 -5.06 10.01
CA GLY A 79 -6.79 -4.26 11.23
C GLY A 79 -5.51 -3.39 11.32
N ILE A 80 -5.01 -2.89 10.19
CA ILE A 80 -3.77 -2.09 10.14
C ILE A 80 -3.88 -0.84 11.01
N GLU A 81 -2.86 -0.56 11.82
CA GLU A 81 -2.86 0.52 12.81
C GLU A 81 -2.43 1.87 12.20
N LYS A 82 -1.48 1.85 11.26
CA LYS A 82 -0.94 3.06 10.62
C LYS A 82 -0.85 2.91 9.11
N ILE A 83 -1.32 3.91 8.36
CA ILE A 83 -1.27 3.91 6.89
C ILE A 83 -0.62 5.21 6.41
N TYR A 84 0.43 5.09 5.61
CA TYR A 84 1.16 6.23 5.06
C TYR A 84 1.13 6.20 3.52
N PRO A 85 0.03 6.66 2.89
CA PRO A 85 -0.09 6.68 1.44
C PRO A 85 0.74 7.83 0.85
N GLY A 86 1.36 7.60 -0.32
CA GLY A 86 2.08 8.63 -1.05
C GLY A 86 2.36 8.26 -2.50
N HIS A 87 3.36 8.92 -3.09
CA HIS A 87 3.84 8.64 -4.45
C HIS A 87 2.70 8.61 -5.50
N CYS A 88 2.39 7.45 -6.06
CA CYS A 88 1.42 7.26 -7.12
C CYS A 88 -0.02 7.01 -6.61
N THR A 89 -0.26 7.03 -5.30
CA THR A 89 -1.63 6.99 -4.74
C THR A 89 -2.39 8.28 -5.07
N TRP A 90 -1.68 9.41 -5.10
CA TRP A 90 -2.19 10.74 -5.43
C TRP A 90 -3.38 11.22 -4.58
N PHE A 91 -3.83 12.45 -4.81
CA PHE A 91 -4.77 13.16 -3.93
C PHE A 91 -6.07 12.39 -3.65
N ASP A 92 -6.79 11.96 -4.69
CA ASP A 92 -8.07 11.26 -4.54
C ASP A 92 -7.94 9.94 -3.76
N GLY A 93 -6.86 9.20 -4.01
CA GLY A 93 -6.54 7.98 -3.30
C GLY A 93 -6.24 8.25 -1.83
N VAL A 94 -5.40 9.24 -1.53
CA VAL A 94 -5.09 9.66 -0.16
C VAL A 94 -6.37 10.10 0.57
N CYS A 95 -7.21 10.94 -0.07
CA CYS A 95 -8.48 11.37 0.51
C CYS A 95 -9.41 10.19 0.82
N ALA A 96 -9.48 9.18 -0.06
CA ALA A 96 -10.28 7.99 0.21
C ALA A 96 -9.77 7.22 1.44
N PHE A 97 -8.46 7.07 1.60
CA PHE A 97 -7.90 6.49 2.82
C PHE A 97 -8.21 7.33 4.05
N VAL A 98 -8.00 8.64 4.00
CA VAL A 98 -8.28 9.56 5.13
C VAL A 98 -9.76 9.49 5.53
N ASN A 99 -10.69 9.52 4.58
CA ASN A 99 -12.13 9.44 4.85
C ASN A 99 -12.54 8.13 5.53
N THR A 100 -11.83 7.04 5.22
CA THR A 100 -12.17 5.71 5.71
C THR A 100 -11.48 5.34 7.03
N PHE A 101 -10.24 5.79 7.23
CA PHE A 101 -9.38 5.37 8.34
C PHE A 101 -9.03 6.51 9.31
N GLY A 102 -9.38 7.75 8.98
CA GLY A 102 -9.24 8.91 9.87
C GLY A 102 -7.81 9.13 10.36
N ASP A 103 -7.66 9.15 11.68
CA ASP A 103 -6.42 9.40 12.42
C ASP A 103 -5.34 8.33 12.23
N LYS A 104 -5.68 7.19 11.63
CA LYS A 104 -4.71 6.15 11.25
C LYS A 104 -3.92 6.51 10.00
N VAL A 105 -4.36 7.51 9.23
CA VAL A 105 -3.75 7.87 7.94
C VAL A 105 -2.90 9.11 8.07
N GLU A 106 -1.66 8.99 7.63
CA GLU A 106 -0.69 10.06 7.65
C GLU A 106 0.04 10.12 6.30
N PRO A 107 -0.31 11.04 5.38
CA PRO A 107 0.27 11.07 4.05
C PRO A 107 1.81 11.21 4.07
N LEU A 108 2.48 10.56 3.12
CA LEU A 108 3.92 10.70 2.90
C LEU A 108 4.22 11.96 2.08
N HIS A 109 5.29 12.65 2.44
CA HIS A 109 5.86 13.76 1.68
C HIS A 109 7.39 13.74 1.80
N VAL A 110 8.06 14.51 0.95
CA VAL A 110 9.53 14.67 1.00
C VAL A 110 9.94 15.19 2.38
N GLY A 111 10.98 14.59 2.96
CA GLY A 111 11.51 14.96 4.27
C GLY A 111 10.70 14.46 5.47
N LYS A 112 9.64 13.67 5.26
CA LYS A 112 8.89 13.07 6.37
C LYS A 112 9.72 11.98 7.06
N GLU A 113 9.90 12.14 8.37
CA GLU A 113 10.43 11.08 9.24
C GLU A 113 9.25 10.30 9.85
N VAL A 114 9.32 8.96 9.78
CA VAL A 114 8.38 8.06 10.45
C VAL A 114 9.17 7.26 11.47
N LYS A 115 8.75 7.35 12.74
CA LYS A 115 9.40 6.68 13.87
C LYS A 115 8.44 5.68 14.47
N PHE A 116 8.90 4.44 14.60
CA PHE A 116 8.19 3.39 15.32
C PHE A 116 8.91 3.18 16.64
N VAL A 117 8.18 3.35 17.75
CA VAL A 117 8.68 3.02 19.08
C VAL A 117 8.05 1.66 19.43
N PRO A 118 8.86 0.61 19.67
CA PRO A 118 8.36 -0.72 20.02
C PRO A 118 7.52 -0.74 21.29
#